data_AF-A0A535KNG2-F1
#
_entry.id   AF-A0A535KNG2-F1
#
_cell.length_a   1.000
_cell.length_b   1.000
_cell.length_c   1.000
_cell.angle_alpha   90.00
_cell.angle_beta   90.00
_cell.angle_gamma   90.00
#
_symmetry.space_group_name_H-M   'P 1'
#
loop_
_entity.id
_entity.type
_entity.pdbx_description
1 polymer ?
#
loop_
_entity_poly.entity_id
_entity_poly.type
_entity_poly.pdbx_seq_one_letter_code
_entity_poly.pdbx_strand_id
1 'polypeptide(L)'
;MPWTLAYFVLPGFAGLRVPARLIGVFLIMLALLAAHGIAWLQSKSSASTKAGFKGAAGPFAGVGERCLGDSVEGPPNFSLFYLLRRQAQNFRKDLLYPYRKFALRCLLALLPFAILLEAVPAYLPVTSVPTGNAIPPVYQWLATHGDQQPIVELPMAYLNEVYSFKAEAWYDYYAIYHSHPIANGWSGYRPPLTEHMAALLLNFPSKSSLAFLKEYHISYVVLHLQFYSSTMATTILAQAESSPDLRRAAVFGSDSVWQVI
;
A
#
# COMPACT_ATOMS: atom_id res chain seq x y z
N MET A 1 -11.28 1.73 0.47
CA MET A 1 -10.24 2.62 -0.12
C MET A 1 -10.61 4.06 0.22
N PRO A 2 -9.70 4.92 0.69
CA PRO A 2 -10.01 6.30 1.10
C PRO A 2 -10.56 7.20 -0.03
N TRP A 3 -10.57 6.71 -1.27
CA TRP A 3 -11.01 7.44 -2.47
C TRP A 3 -12.37 6.99 -3.03
N THR A 4 -13.10 6.07 -2.37
CA THR A 4 -14.38 5.55 -2.88
C THR A 4 -15.45 6.63 -3.00
N LEU A 5 -15.53 7.55 -2.02
CA LEU A 5 -16.47 8.66 -2.08
C LEU A 5 -16.16 9.61 -3.25
N ALA A 6 -14.88 9.93 -3.45
CA ALA A 6 -14.42 10.79 -4.53
C ALA A 6 -14.70 10.18 -5.93
N TYR A 7 -14.60 8.85 -6.05
CA TYR A 7 -14.90 8.13 -7.28
C TYR A 7 -16.34 8.34 -7.77
N PHE A 8 -17.33 8.39 -6.88
CA PHE A 8 -18.74 8.56 -7.23
C PHE A 8 -19.22 10.02 -7.26
N VAL A 9 -18.55 10.91 -6.52
CA VAL A 9 -19.01 12.29 -6.33
C VAL A 9 -18.32 13.28 -7.27
N LEU A 10 -17.06 13.07 -7.64
CA LEU A 10 -16.29 14.02 -8.44
C LEU A 10 -16.36 13.68 -9.95
N PRO A 11 -16.96 14.54 -10.79
CA PRO A 11 -16.97 14.31 -12.23
C PRO A 11 -15.54 14.26 -12.79
N GLY A 12 -15.24 13.21 -13.57
CA GLY A 12 -13.91 12.96 -14.14
C GLY A 12 -12.97 12.12 -13.27
N PHE A 13 -13.28 11.91 -11.99
CA PHE A 13 -12.44 11.10 -11.08
C PHE A 13 -12.48 9.60 -11.43
N ALA A 14 -13.58 9.12 -12.00
CA ALA A 14 -13.71 7.78 -12.56
C ALA A 14 -12.78 7.52 -13.77
N GLY A 15 -12.27 8.58 -14.41
CA GLY A 15 -11.31 8.46 -15.52
C GLY A 15 -9.86 8.25 -15.07
N LEU A 16 -9.57 8.36 -13.77
CA LEU A 16 -8.21 8.19 -13.25
C LEU A 16 -7.86 6.71 -13.13
N ARG A 17 -6.89 6.24 -13.93
CA ARG A 17 -6.44 4.83 -13.95
C ARG A 17 -5.95 4.33 -12.59
N VAL A 18 -5.34 5.20 -11.77
CA VAL A 18 -4.87 4.88 -10.42
C VAL A 18 -5.00 6.12 -9.51
N PRO A 19 -6.16 6.34 -8.87
CA PRO A 19 -6.38 7.52 -8.01
C PRO A 19 -5.43 7.59 -6.82
N ALA A 20 -4.91 6.45 -6.37
CA ALA A 20 -3.93 6.36 -5.29
C ALA A 20 -2.65 7.18 -5.56
N ARG A 21 -2.32 7.50 -6.82
CA ARG A 21 -1.16 8.35 -7.16
C ARG A 21 -1.28 9.80 -6.66
N LEU A 22 -2.51 10.26 -6.40
CA LEU A 22 -2.74 11.59 -5.81
C LEU A 22 -2.23 11.71 -4.38
N ILE A 23 -1.86 10.60 -3.73
CA ILE A 23 -1.24 10.61 -2.41
C ILE A 23 0.06 11.41 -2.41
N GLY A 24 0.83 11.43 -3.49
CA GLY A 24 2.04 12.24 -3.59
C GLY A 24 1.76 13.74 -3.48
N VAL A 25 0.73 14.23 -4.18
CA VAL A 25 0.32 15.64 -4.11
C VAL A 25 -0.23 15.97 -2.73
N PHE A 26 -1.03 15.08 -2.15
CA PHE A 26 -1.55 15.24 -0.79
C PHE A 26 -0.41 15.33 0.25
N LEU A 27 0.62 14.49 0.13
CA LEU A 27 1.80 14.53 0.99
C LEU A 27 2.58 15.85 0.83
N ILE A 28 2.75 16.35 -0.40
CA ILE A 28 3.37 17.66 -0.64
C ILE A 28 2.57 18.79 0.01
N MET A 29 1.23 18.79 -0.13
CA MET A 29 0.37 19.79 0.51
C MET A 29 0.50 19.76 2.03
N LEU A 30 0.49 18.57 2.64
CA LEU A 30 0.69 18.42 4.08
C LEU A 30 2.07 18.92 4.52
N ALA A 31 3.13 18.66 3.74
CA ALA A 31 4.47 19.15 4.03
C ALA A 31 4.53 20.68 4.00
N LEU A 32 3.89 21.33 3.02
CA LEU A 32 3.81 22.79 2.93
C LEU A 32 3.01 23.39 4.10
N LEU A 33 1.88 22.79 4.46
CA LEU A 33 1.07 23.19 5.62
C LEU A 33 1.88 23.07 6.93
N ALA A 34 2.62 21.97 7.11
CA ALA A 34 3.51 21.79 8.26
C ALA A 34 4.61 22.86 8.31
N ALA A 35 5.26 23.15 7.17
CA ALA A 35 6.27 24.21 7.07
C ALA A 35 5.70 25.59 7.42
N HIS A 36 4.49 25.90 6.94
CA HIS A 36 3.81 27.17 7.24
C HIS A 36 3.43 27.28 8.72
N GLY A 37 2.96 26.18 9.33
CA GLY A 37 2.68 26.12 10.77
C GLY A 37 3.91 26.38 11.63
N ILE A 38 5.07 25.84 11.23
CA ILE A 38 6.35 26.09 11.91
C ILE A 38 6.76 27.56 11.77
N ALA A 39 6.67 28.14 10.57
CA ALA A 39 7.01 29.55 10.32
C ALA A 39 6.12 30.49 11.16
N TRP A 40 4.83 30.20 11.28
CA TRP A 40 3.89 30.97 12.09
C TRP A 40 4.18 30.89 13.60
N LEU A 41 4.62 29.73 14.10
CA LEU A 41 5.01 29.59 15.51
C LEU A 41 6.30 30.36 15.83
N GLN A 42 7.25 30.41 14.89
CA GLN A 42 8.49 31.17 15.05
C GLN A 42 8.26 32.69 15.03
N SER A 43 7.33 33.19 14.22
CA SER A 43 7.01 34.63 14.19
C SER A 43 6.42 35.12 15.52
N LYS A 44 5.64 34.27 16.21
CA LYS A 44 5.08 34.58 17.54
C LYS A 44 6.11 34.55 18.67
N SER A 45 7.13 33.69 18.60
CA SER A 45 8.17 33.63 19.65
C SER A 45 9.17 34.79 19.53
N SER A 46 9.49 35.24 18.31
CA SER A 46 10.40 36.36 18.07
C SER A 46 9.85 37.71 18.54
N ALA A 47 8.53 37.87 18.63
CA ALA A 47 7.90 39.09 19.14
C ALA A 47 8.06 39.23 20.67
N SER A 48 8.18 38.11 21.39
CA SER A 48 8.33 38.10 22.86
C SER A 48 9.74 38.48 23.32
N THR A 49 10.78 38.10 22.57
CA THR A 49 12.18 38.40 22.91
C THR A 49 12.56 39.88 22.70
N LYS A 50 11.91 40.59 21.76
CA LYS A 50 12.18 42.03 21.52
C LYS A 50 11.60 42.96 22.61
N ALA A 51 10.67 42.50 23.44
CA ALA A 51 10.10 43.30 24.53
C ALA A 51 10.97 43.31 25.81
N GLY A 52 11.91 42.37 25.96
CA GLY A 52 12.75 42.23 27.16
C GLY A 52 14.12 42.93 27.10
N PHE A 53 14.47 43.61 26.00
CA PHE A 53 15.79 44.21 25.78
C PHE A 53 15.74 45.73 25.55
N LYS A 54 14.87 46.45 26.26
CA LYS A 54 14.94 47.91 26.41
C LYS A 54 14.92 48.24 27.91
N GLY A 55 16.09 48.57 28.46
CA GLY A 55 16.20 49.15 29.80
C GLY A 55 17.18 48.46 30.75
N ALA A 56 18.43 48.24 30.33
CA ALA A 56 19.55 48.06 31.25
C ALA A 56 20.44 49.29 31.15
N ALA A 57 20.13 50.33 31.94
CA ALA A 57 20.99 51.47 32.16
C ALA A 57 21.36 51.52 33.66
N GLY A 58 22.64 51.28 33.94
CA GLY A 58 23.41 51.86 35.05
C GLY A 58 23.09 51.47 36.50
N PRO A 59 24.06 50.92 37.27
CA PRO A 59 23.99 50.82 38.72
C PRO A 59 24.47 52.13 39.37
N PHE A 60 23.90 52.49 40.53
CA PHE A 60 24.18 53.70 41.35
C PHE A 60 23.53 55.02 40.93
N ALA A 61 22.37 55.32 41.55
CA ALA A 61 21.96 56.69 41.86
C ALA A 61 20.91 56.69 42.99
N GLY A 62 21.18 57.44 44.07
CA GLY A 62 20.15 58.18 44.81
C GLY A 62 19.50 57.50 46.02
N VAL A 63 20.10 57.73 47.19
CA VAL A 63 19.39 57.87 48.47
C VAL A 63 18.37 59.01 48.36
N GLY A 64 17.13 58.83 48.85
CA GLY A 64 16.12 59.90 48.87
C GLY A 64 14.77 59.50 49.47
N GLU A 65 14.61 59.83 50.76
CA GLU A 65 13.41 60.31 51.47
C GLU A 65 11.98 59.78 51.14
N ARG A 66 11.42 59.10 52.16
CA ARG A 66 10.09 59.24 52.78
C ARG A 66 9.07 60.19 52.11
N CYS A 67 7.84 59.70 51.88
CA CYS A 67 6.60 60.44 52.21
C CYS A 67 5.41 59.49 52.34
N LEU A 68 4.75 59.57 53.52
CA LEU A 68 3.40 59.07 53.79
C LEU A 68 2.39 59.89 52.98
N GLY A 69 1.38 59.23 52.43
CA GLY A 69 0.22 59.92 51.82
C GLY A 69 -0.78 58.94 51.20
N ASP A 70 -1.98 58.96 51.79
CA ASP A 70 -3.27 58.61 51.22
C ASP A 70 -3.76 57.15 51.21
N SER A 71 -4.62 56.93 52.21
CA SER A 71 -5.64 55.90 52.32
C SER A 71 -6.64 55.95 51.15
N VAL A 72 -6.93 54.79 50.55
CA VAL A 72 -8.19 54.52 49.85
C VAL A 72 -8.73 53.18 50.34
N GLU A 73 -9.97 53.21 50.84
CA GLU A 73 -10.70 52.09 51.43
C GLU A 73 -11.41 51.20 50.37
N GLY A 74 -11.36 49.87 50.56
CA GLY A 74 -12.35 48.85 50.13
C GLY A 74 -12.09 48.07 48.80
N PRO A 75 -12.49 46.77 48.66
CA PRO A 75 -13.36 45.99 49.54
C PRO A 75 -12.66 44.83 50.31
N PRO A 76 -13.31 44.31 51.37
CA PRO A 76 -12.83 43.15 52.12
C PRO A 76 -13.10 41.86 51.32
N ASN A 77 -12.29 40.84 51.52
CA ASN A 77 -12.38 39.51 50.89
C ASN A 77 -11.69 39.37 49.52
N PHE A 78 -10.51 39.98 49.35
CA PHE A 78 -9.48 39.37 48.50
C PHE A 78 -8.95 38.11 49.20
N SER A 79 -9.72 37.03 49.12
CA SER A 79 -9.45 35.79 49.85
C SER A 79 -8.02 35.32 49.58
N LEU A 80 -7.28 35.00 50.65
CA LEU A 80 -5.98 34.33 50.59
C LEU A 80 -6.01 33.12 49.64
N PHE A 81 -7.17 32.46 49.56
CA PHE A 81 -7.49 31.40 48.60
C PHE A 81 -7.37 31.82 47.12
N TYR A 82 -7.80 33.02 46.73
CA TYR A 82 -7.69 33.48 45.35
C TYR A 82 -6.23 33.72 44.94
N LEU A 83 -5.44 34.34 45.82
CA LEU A 83 -4.01 34.58 45.59
C LEU A 83 -3.22 33.26 45.58
N LEU A 84 -3.48 32.35 46.53
CA LEU A 84 -2.86 31.02 46.55
C LEU A 84 -3.26 30.17 45.33
N ARG A 85 -4.52 30.25 44.88
CA ARG A 85 -4.98 29.54 43.66
C ARG A 85 -4.34 30.10 42.40
N ARG A 86 -4.18 31.43 42.30
CA ARG A 86 -3.49 32.08 41.18
C ARG A 86 -1.99 31.77 41.18
N GLN A 87 -1.35 31.77 42.35
CA GLN A 87 0.06 31.44 42.52
C GLN A 87 0.32 29.95 42.23
N ALA A 88 -0.54 29.04 42.68
CA ALA A 88 -0.47 27.60 42.36
C ALA A 88 -0.75 27.30 40.87
N GLN A 89 -1.67 28.04 40.23
CA GLN A 89 -1.92 27.92 38.79
C GLN A 89 -0.73 28.43 37.96
N ASN A 90 -0.10 29.54 38.36
CA ASN A 90 1.12 30.02 37.72
C ASN A 90 2.28 29.05 37.95
N PHE A 91 2.47 28.52 39.17
CA PHE A 91 3.50 27.53 39.47
C PHE A 91 3.34 26.23 38.66
N ARG A 92 2.10 25.70 38.52
CA ARG A 92 1.84 24.53 37.65
C ARG A 92 2.13 24.83 36.18
N LYS A 93 1.78 26.02 35.70
CA LYS A 93 2.07 26.44 34.32
C LYS A 93 3.57 26.58 34.12
N ASP A 94 4.30 27.25 35.00
CA ASP A 94 5.75 27.46 34.91
C ASP A 94 6.55 26.16 35.06
N LEU A 95 6.05 25.19 35.84
CA LEU A 95 6.66 23.87 35.99
C LEU A 95 6.41 22.96 34.78
N LEU A 96 5.20 22.98 34.20
CA LEU A 96 4.84 22.12 33.05
C LEU A 96 5.22 22.73 31.70
N TYR A 97 5.41 24.04 31.61
CA TYR A 97 5.77 24.77 30.38
C TYR A 97 7.13 24.37 29.78
N PRO A 98 8.24 24.20 30.55
CA PRO A 98 9.51 23.75 30.00
C PRO A 98 9.42 22.29 29.52
N TYR A 99 8.74 21.40 30.27
CA TYR A 99 8.54 20.01 29.87
C TYR A 99 7.64 19.87 28.64
N ARG A 100 6.58 20.67 28.52
CA ARG A 100 5.68 20.65 27.36
C ARG A 100 6.36 21.22 26.11
N LYS A 101 7.20 22.25 26.24
CA LYS A 101 8.04 22.75 25.14
C LYS A 101 9.13 21.75 24.73
N PHE A 102 9.75 21.08 25.71
CA PHE A 102 10.74 20.04 25.46
C PHE A 102 10.11 18.84 24.76
N ALA A 103 8.97 18.35 25.24
CA ALA A 103 8.20 17.28 24.61
C ALA A 103 7.77 17.63 23.18
N LEU A 104 7.33 18.87 22.93
CA LEU A 104 6.98 19.31 21.57
C LEU A 104 8.20 19.31 20.63
N ARG A 105 9.37 19.75 21.11
CA ARG A 105 10.62 19.74 20.33
C ARG A 105 11.10 18.33 20.05
N CYS A 106 11.03 17.45 21.05
CA CYS A 106 11.33 16.03 20.87
C CYS A 106 10.37 15.39 19.86
N LEU A 107 9.07 15.65 19.95
CA LEU A 107 8.09 15.14 18.98
C LEU A 107 8.36 15.63 17.56
N LEU A 108 8.64 16.94 17.40
CA LEU A 108 8.95 17.55 16.10
C LEU A 108 10.27 17.06 15.49
N ALA A 109 11.20 16.55 16.29
CA ALA A 109 12.46 15.97 15.82
C ALA A 109 12.37 14.45 15.60
N LEU A 110 11.69 13.73 16.49
CA LEU A 110 11.60 12.27 16.46
C LEU A 110 10.62 11.77 15.40
N LEU A 111 9.54 12.49 15.12
CA LEU A 111 8.56 12.08 14.10
C LEU A 111 9.15 12.06 12.67
N PRO A 112 9.82 13.13 12.18
CA PRO A 112 10.50 13.05 10.89
C PRO A 112 11.60 12.00 10.87
N PHE A 113 12.34 11.84 11.97
CA PHE A 113 13.40 10.83 12.05
C PHE A 113 12.84 9.41 11.96
N ALA A 114 11.71 9.12 12.61
CA ALA A 114 11.02 7.84 12.49
C ALA A 114 10.52 7.59 11.06
N ILE A 115 9.97 8.61 10.38
CA ILE A 115 9.57 8.52 8.98
C ILE A 115 10.77 8.23 8.07
N LEU A 116 11.91 8.90 8.30
CA LEU A 116 13.15 8.63 7.56
C LEU A 116 13.67 7.22 7.82
N LEU A 117 13.54 6.72 9.05
CA LEU A 117 13.94 5.35 9.42
C LEU A 117 13.04 4.30 8.75
N GLU A 118 11.74 4.56 8.64
CA GLU A 118 10.79 3.74 7.88
C GLU A 118 11.03 3.84 6.36
N ALA A 119 11.47 5.01 5.88
CA ALA A 119 11.81 5.26 4.49
C ALA A 119 13.22 4.79 4.10
N VAL A 120 14.02 4.28 5.05
CA VAL A 120 15.24 3.55 4.71
C VAL A 120 14.82 2.43 3.78
N PRO A 121 15.44 2.29 2.59
CA PRO A 121 15.01 1.29 1.62
C PRO A 121 14.98 -0.06 2.30
N ALA A 122 13.77 -0.60 2.51
CA ALA A 122 13.62 -1.98 2.91
C ALA A 122 14.35 -2.82 1.87
N TYR A 123 15.10 -3.83 2.33
CA TYR A 123 15.74 -4.78 1.44
C TYR A 123 14.72 -5.26 0.40
N LEU A 124 14.88 -4.85 -0.85
CA LEU A 124 14.05 -5.33 -1.94
C LEU A 124 14.63 -6.68 -2.34
N PRO A 125 13.95 -7.80 -2.06
CA PRO A 125 14.47 -9.10 -2.43
C PRO A 125 14.61 -9.13 -3.95
N VAL A 126 15.85 -9.23 -4.44
CA VAL A 126 16.14 -9.45 -5.84
C VAL A 126 15.81 -10.91 -6.11
N THR A 127 14.78 -11.15 -6.91
CA THR A 127 14.46 -12.50 -7.39
C THR A 127 15.17 -12.74 -8.72
N SER A 128 15.82 -13.90 -8.86
CA SER A 128 16.35 -14.33 -10.15
C SER A 128 15.19 -14.73 -11.05
N VAL A 129 15.07 -14.11 -12.21
CA VAL A 129 14.05 -14.46 -13.20
C VAL A 129 14.62 -15.49 -14.18
N PRO A 130 13.98 -16.65 -14.37
CA PRO A 130 14.48 -17.68 -15.29
C PRO A 130 14.54 -17.18 -16.74
N THR A 131 15.66 -17.39 -17.42
CA THR A 131 15.89 -17.00 -18.82
C THR A 131 16.65 -18.09 -19.57
N GLY A 132 16.52 -18.12 -20.90
CA GLY A 132 17.21 -19.09 -21.75
C GLY A 132 16.97 -20.54 -21.29
N ASN A 133 18.05 -21.27 -20.99
CA ASN A 133 17.97 -22.68 -20.58
C ASN A 133 17.35 -22.89 -19.19
N ALA A 134 17.19 -21.84 -18.38
CA ALA A 134 16.56 -21.93 -17.07
C ALA A 134 15.03 -21.87 -17.13
N ILE A 135 14.44 -21.56 -18.30
CA ILE A 135 12.99 -21.55 -18.50
C ILE A 135 12.43 -22.96 -18.24
N PRO A 136 11.27 -23.12 -17.59
CA PRO A 136 10.69 -24.43 -17.37
C PRO A 136 10.53 -25.24 -18.68
N PRO A 137 10.82 -26.56 -18.66
CA PRO A 137 10.81 -27.39 -19.87
C PRO A 137 9.49 -27.36 -20.65
N VAL A 138 8.35 -27.21 -19.97
CA VAL A 138 7.04 -27.11 -20.62
C VAL A 138 6.96 -25.94 -21.60
N TYR A 139 7.51 -24.78 -21.24
CA TYR A 139 7.51 -23.60 -22.11
C TYR A 139 8.55 -23.69 -23.22
N GLN A 140 9.71 -24.34 -22.95
CA GLN A 140 10.69 -24.63 -24.00
C GLN A 140 10.10 -25.57 -25.07
N TRP A 141 9.31 -26.55 -24.64
CA TRP A 141 8.59 -27.45 -25.54
C TRP A 141 7.52 -26.71 -26.35
N LEU A 142 6.69 -25.89 -25.70
CA LEU A 142 5.69 -25.07 -26.39
C LEU A 142 6.31 -24.14 -27.44
N ALA A 143 7.47 -23.54 -27.16
CA ALA A 143 8.18 -22.68 -28.10
C ALA A 143 8.65 -23.41 -29.38
N THR A 144 8.86 -24.73 -29.32
CA THR A 144 9.39 -25.53 -30.43
C THR A 144 8.33 -26.39 -31.12
N HIS A 145 7.21 -26.66 -30.45
CA HIS A 145 6.12 -27.51 -30.93
C HIS A 145 4.83 -26.73 -31.21
N GLY A 146 4.94 -25.40 -31.26
CA GLY A 146 3.81 -24.50 -31.37
C GLY A 146 3.23 -24.41 -32.78
N ASP A 147 1.93 -24.69 -32.88
CA ASP A 147 1.06 -24.31 -34.01
C ASP A 147 0.46 -22.91 -33.81
N GLN A 148 0.91 -22.16 -32.80
CA GLN A 148 0.43 -20.84 -32.38
C GLN A 148 -1.06 -20.80 -32.01
N GLN A 149 -1.67 -21.95 -31.71
CA GLN A 149 -3.05 -21.99 -31.25
C GLN A 149 -3.20 -21.45 -29.82
N PRO A 150 -4.36 -20.90 -29.45
CA PRO A 150 -4.59 -20.38 -28.11
C PRO A 150 -4.50 -21.45 -27.03
N ILE A 151 -3.88 -21.09 -25.91
CA ILE A 151 -3.69 -21.97 -24.75
C ILE A 151 -4.29 -21.35 -23.50
N VAL A 152 -4.64 -22.17 -22.52
CA VAL A 152 -4.98 -21.74 -21.16
C VAL A 152 -4.12 -22.50 -20.15
N GLU A 153 -3.65 -21.81 -19.12
CA GLU A 153 -2.79 -22.37 -18.09
C GLU A 153 -3.57 -22.49 -16.77
N LEU A 154 -3.57 -23.67 -16.15
CA LEU A 154 -4.29 -23.94 -14.91
C LEU A 154 -3.32 -24.24 -13.75
N PRO A 155 -3.58 -23.72 -12.55
CA PRO A 155 -4.79 -23.01 -12.12
C PRO A 155 -4.85 -21.53 -12.53
N MET A 156 -6.07 -20.97 -12.58
CA MET A 156 -6.33 -19.53 -12.68
C MET A 156 -6.50 -18.93 -11.28
N ALA A 157 -5.87 -17.77 -11.01
CA ALA A 157 -5.89 -17.18 -9.67
C ALA A 157 -7.24 -16.53 -9.30
N TYR A 158 -8.14 -16.29 -10.26
CA TYR A 158 -9.40 -15.54 -10.05
C TYR A 158 -10.25 -16.07 -8.88
N LEU A 159 -10.41 -17.40 -8.79
CA LEU A 159 -11.22 -18.07 -7.78
C LEU A 159 -10.40 -19.04 -6.90
N ASN A 160 -9.09 -19.10 -7.10
CA ASN A 160 -8.24 -20.06 -6.42
C ASN A 160 -7.57 -19.41 -5.20
N GLU A 161 -8.01 -19.78 -4.00
CA GLU A 161 -7.48 -19.23 -2.73
C GLU A 161 -6.00 -19.58 -2.49
N VAL A 162 -5.53 -20.69 -3.07
CA VAL A 162 -4.15 -21.18 -2.91
C VAL A 162 -3.21 -20.53 -3.93
N TYR A 163 -3.70 -20.26 -5.14
CA TYR A 163 -2.91 -19.72 -6.24
C TYR A 163 -3.09 -18.21 -6.37
N SER A 164 -2.08 -17.45 -5.91
CA SER A 164 -2.16 -15.98 -5.87
C SER A 164 -2.07 -15.34 -7.25
N PHE A 165 -2.65 -14.14 -7.40
CA PHE A 165 -2.53 -13.31 -8.60
C PHE A 165 -1.09 -13.00 -9.03
N LYS A 166 -0.14 -13.01 -8.09
CA LYS A 166 1.28 -12.80 -8.40
C LYS A 166 1.90 -14.02 -9.09
N ALA A 167 1.36 -15.22 -8.84
CA ALA A 167 1.83 -16.43 -9.49
C ALA A 167 1.36 -16.48 -10.95
N GLU A 168 0.13 -16.05 -11.24
CA GLU A 168 -0.42 -16.00 -12.61
C GLU A 168 0.39 -15.07 -13.54
N ALA A 169 1.07 -14.06 -13.01
CA ALA A 169 1.97 -13.19 -13.78
C ALA A 169 3.17 -13.95 -14.40
N TRP A 170 3.51 -15.14 -13.90
CA TRP A 170 4.52 -15.98 -14.53
C TRP A 170 4.06 -16.52 -15.89
N TYR A 171 2.76 -16.77 -16.08
CA TYR A 171 2.22 -17.20 -17.36
C TYR A 171 2.45 -16.12 -18.42
N ASP A 172 2.17 -14.85 -18.10
CA ASP A 172 2.45 -13.73 -19.01
C ASP A 172 3.94 -13.62 -19.35
N TYR A 173 4.81 -13.83 -18.36
CA TYR A 173 6.25 -13.81 -18.57
C TYR A 173 6.71 -14.92 -19.51
N TYR A 174 6.21 -16.15 -19.33
CA TYR A 174 6.60 -17.28 -20.17
C TYR A 174 5.97 -17.25 -21.56
N ALA A 175 4.82 -16.59 -21.73
CA ALA A 175 4.20 -16.35 -23.03
C ALA A 175 5.10 -15.61 -24.02
N ILE A 176 6.02 -14.78 -23.53
CA ILE A 176 7.03 -14.10 -24.37
C ILE A 176 7.95 -15.11 -25.07
N TYR A 177 8.20 -16.27 -24.47
CA TYR A 177 9.12 -17.27 -25.01
C TYR A 177 8.46 -18.26 -25.96
N HIS A 178 7.23 -18.69 -25.68
CA HIS A 178 6.52 -19.63 -26.55
C HIS A 178 5.60 -18.97 -27.58
N SER A 179 5.28 -17.68 -27.44
CA SER A 179 4.51 -16.86 -28.39
C SER A 179 3.06 -17.28 -28.67
N HIS A 180 2.57 -18.38 -28.08
CA HIS A 180 1.15 -18.75 -28.17
C HIS A 180 0.25 -17.68 -27.53
N PRO A 181 -0.93 -17.38 -28.11
CA PRO A 181 -1.96 -16.61 -27.44
C PRO A 181 -2.39 -17.33 -26.15
N ILE A 182 -2.37 -16.63 -25.02
CA ILE A 182 -2.85 -17.15 -23.74
C ILE A 182 -4.24 -16.59 -23.43
N ALA A 183 -5.14 -17.45 -22.95
CA ALA A 183 -6.51 -17.07 -22.58
C ALA A 183 -6.57 -16.42 -21.19
N ASN A 184 -5.64 -16.77 -20.31
CA ASN A 184 -5.52 -16.26 -18.95
C ASN A 184 -4.15 -15.60 -18.73
N GLY A 185 -4.00 -14.93 -17.59
CA GLY A 185 -2.85 -14.07 -17.32
C GLY A 185 -3.17 -12.98 -16.30
N TRP A 186 -2.17 -12.19 -15.94
CA TRP A 186 -2.30 -11.12 -14.96
C TRP A 186 -2.44 -9.74 -15.64
N SER A 187 -3.63 -9.15 -15.49
CA SER A 187 -3.92 -7.79 -15.97
C SER A 187 -4.53 -6.93 -14.87
N GLY A 188 -4.25 -5.63 -14.91
CA GLY A 188 -4.89 -4.62 -14.06
C GLY A 188 -6.37 -4.38 -14.39
N TYR A 189 -6.86 -4.92 -15.51
CA TYR A 189 -8.27 -4.97 -15.89
C TYR A 189 -8.67 -6.41 -16.21
N ARG A 190 -9.74 -6.90 -15.57
CA ARG A 190 -10.27 -8.25 -15.79
C ARG A 190 -11.65 -8.18 -16.43
N PRO A 191 -11.79 -8.62 -17.68
CA PRO A 191 -13.08 -8.73 -18.32
C PRO A 191 -14.01 -9.68 -17.54
N PRO A 192 -15.34 -9.45 -17.53
CA PRO A 192 -16.31 -10.37 -16.91
C PRO A 192 -16.22 -11.81 -17.44
N LEU A 193 -15.80 -12.00 -18.69
CA LEU A 193 -15.57 -13.32 -19.27
C LEU A 193 -14.50 -14.13 -18.54
N THR A 194 -13.45 -13.48 -18.01
CA THR A 194 -12.37 -14.16 -17.29
C THR A 194 -12.85 -14.80 -16.00
N GLU A 195 -13.80 -14.16 -15.30
CA GLU A 195 -14.45 -14.72 -14.11
C GLU A 195 -15.26 -15.98 -14.45
N HIS A 196 -16.07 -15.88 -15.51
CA HIS A 196 -16.89 -17.00 -15.97
C HIS A 196 -16.03 -18.20 -16.39
N MET A 197 -14.96 -17.94 -17.16
CA MET A 197 -13.98 -18.95 -17.56
C MET A 197 -13.32 -19.62 -16.35
N ALA A 198 -12.87 -18.82 -15.37
CA ALA A 198 -12.25 -19.36 -14.15
C ALA A 198 -13.22 -20.25 -13.36
N ALA A 199 -14.50 -19.89 -13.28
CA ALA A 199 -15.53 -20.70 -12.60
C ALA A 199 -15.76 -22.04 -13.28
N LEU A 200 -15.79 -22.07 -14.62
CA LEU A 200 -15.95 -23.30 -15.39
C LEU A 200 -14.71 -24.20 -15.29
N LEU A 201 -13.52 -23.62 -15.41
CA LEU A 201 -12.25 -24.35 -15.39
C LEU A 201 -11.82 -24.81 -13.98
N LEU A 202 -12.47 -24.33 -12.92
CA LEU A 202 -12.27 -24.85 -11.56
C LEU A 202 -12.57 -26.35 -11.47
N ASN A 203 -13.56 -26.81 -12.22
CA ASN A 203 -13.97 -28.22 -12.31
C ASN A 203 -13.45 -28.89 -13.59
N PHE A 204 -12.34 -28.41 -14.16
CA PHE A 204 -11.70 -29.05 -15.31
C PHE A 204 -11.27 -30.49 -14.94
N PRO A 205 -11.48 -31.50 -15.80
CA PRO A 205 -12.04 -31.46 -17.16
C PRO A 205 -13.53 -31.88 -17.23
N SER A 206 -14.44 -31.08 -16.68
CA SER A 206 -15.89 -31.29 -16.83
C SER A 206 -16.37 -31.02 -18.27
N LYS A 207 -17.52 -31.61 -18.64
CA LYS A 207 -18.18 -31.36 -19.95
C LYS A 207 -18.38 -29.87 -20.24
N SER A 208 -18.79 -29.09 -19.24
CA SER A 208 -19.00 -27.64 -19.40
C SER A 208 -17.68 -26.90 -19.63
N SER A 209 -16.60 -27.29 -18.93
CA SER A 209 -15.28 -26.69 -19.14
C SER A 209 -14.73 -27.00 -20.54
N LEU A 210 -14.88 -28.24 -21.02
CA LEU A 210 -14.42 -28.65 -22.34
C LEU A 210 -15.25 -28.01 -23.47
N ALA A 211 -16.57 -27.92 -23.30
CA ALA A 211 -17.44 -27.21 -24.24
C ALA A 211 -17.06 -25.73 -24.37
N PHE A 212 -16.78 -25.06 -23.24
CA PHE A 212 -16.30 -23.68 -23.24
C PHE A 212 -14.96 -23.54 -23.97
N LEU A 213 -13.98 -24.42 -23.70
CA LEU A 213 -12.68 -24.36 -24.38
C LEU A 213 -12.84 -24.51 -25.91
N LYS A 214 -13.72 -25.42 -26.35
CA LYS A 214 -14.06 -25.60 -27.77
C LYS A 214 -14.76 -24.37 -28.37
N GLU A 215 -15.73 -23.79 -27.65
CA GLU A 215 -16.49 -22.62 -28.08
C GLU A 215 -15.59 -21.39 -28.32
N TYR A 216 -14.58 -21.20 -27.46
CA TYR A 216 -13.62 -20.10 -27.57
C TYR A 216 -12.34 -20.45 -28.32
N HIS A 217 -12.30 -21.62 -28.99
CA HIS A 217 -11.17 -22.09 -29.78
C HIS A 217 -9.84 -22.17 -28.99
N ILE A 218 -9.92 -22.49 -27.70
CA ILE A 218 -8.75 -22.75 -26.86
C ILE A 218 -8.32 -24.20 -27.09
N SER A 219 -7.20 -24.37 -27.78
CA SER A 219 -6.76 -25.66 -28.30
C SER A 219 -5.89 -26.45 -27.32
N TYR A 220 -5.19 -25.77 -26.42
CA TYR A 220 -4.35 -26.44 -25.42
C TYR A 220 -4.62 -25.96 -23.99
N VAL A 221 -4.48 -26.89 -23.07
CA VAL A 221 -4.52 -26.66 -21.62
C VAL A 221 -3.18 -27.09 -21.04
N VAL A 222 -2.49 -26.18 -20.35
CA VAL A 222 -1.31 -26.51 -19.56
C VAL A 222 -1.74 -26.69 -18.12
N LEU A 223 -1.48 -27.88 -17.56
CA LEU A 223 -1.78 -28.19 -16.17
C LEU A 223 -0.49 -28.12 -15.34
N HIS A 224 -0.45 -27.20 -14.38
CA HIS A 224 0.64 -27.07 -13.41
C HIS A 224 0.25 -27.74 -12.09
N LEU A 225 0.43 -29.07 -12.02
CA LEU A 225 -0.11 -29.87 -10.91
C LEU A 225 0.54 -29.56 -9.55
N GLN A 226 1.71 -28.92 -9.53
CA GLN A 226 2.42 -28.45 -8.33
C GLN A 226 1.63 -27.43 -7.51
N PHE A 227 0.65 -26.75 -8.11
CA PHE A 227 -0.19 -25.78 -7.41
C PHE A 227 -1.46 -26.38 -6.82
N TYR A 228 -1.67 -27.69 -6.97
CA TYR A 228 -2.79 -28.42 -6.41
C TYR A 228 -2.35 -29.32 -5.26
N SER A 229 -3.28 -29.69 -4.37
CA SER A 229 -3.03 -30.78 -3.43
C SER A 229 -2.78 -32.09 -4.20
N SER A 230 -1.98 -33.00 -3.64
CA SER A 230 -1.66 -34.27 -4.29
C SER A 230 -2.90 -35.09 -4.67
N THR A 231 -3.94 -35.07 -3.82
CA THR A 231 -5.23 -35.73 -4.08
C THR A 231 -5.96 -35.11 -5.28
N MET A 232 -6.03 -33.76 -5.34
CA MET A 232 -6.65 -33.06 -6.46
C MET A 232 -5.86 -33.27 -7.75
N ALA A 233 -4.54 -33.14 -7.71
CA ALA A 233 -3.67 -33.35 -8.87
C ALA A 233 -3.88 -34.75 -9.49
N THR A 234 -3.90 -35.80 -8.66
CA THR A 234 -4.15 -37.17 -9.12
C THR A 234 -5.55 -37.34 -9.71
N THR A 235 -6.55 -36.68 -9.11
CA THR A 235 -7.94 -36.74 -9.58
C THR A 235 -8.09 -36.05 -10.94
N ILE A 236 -7.57 -34.82 -11.08
CA ILE A 236 -7.59 -34.06 -12.34
C ILE A 236 -6.87 -34.84 -13.44
N LEU A 237 -5.70 -35.40 -13.13
CA LEU A 237 -4.93 -36.18 -14.09
C LEU A 237 -5.70 -37.43 -14.56
N ALA A 238 -6.26 -38.21 -13.63
CA ALA A 238 -7.05 -39.39 -13.98
C ALA A 238 -8.30 -39.04 -14.81
N GLN A 239 -8.97 -37.93 -14.47
CA GLN A 239 -10.11 -37.44 -15.23
C GLN A 239 -9.70 -37.00 -16.64
N ALA A 240 -8.58 -36.29 -16.77
CA ALA A 240 -8.05 -35.84 -18.07
C ALA A 240 -7.64 -37.02 -18.95
N GLU A 241 -7.00 -38.05 -18.39
CA GLU A 241 -6.63 -39.27 -19.10
C GLU A 241 -7.85 -40.08 -19.57
N SER A 242 -8.93 -40.07 -18.79
CA SER A 242 -10.18 -40.77 -19.14
C SER A 242 -11.06 -40.03 -20.13
N SER A 243 -10.79 -38.75 -20.39
CA SER A 243 -11.63 -37.90 -21.23
C SER A 243 -11.36 -38.15 -22.72
N PRO A 244 -12.38 -38.49 -23.54
CA PRO A 244 -12.20 -38.66 -24.98
C PRO A 244 -11.96 -37.33 -25.72
N ASP A 245 -12.33 -36.20 -25.11
CA ASP A 245 -12.17 -34.84 -25.66
C ASP A 245 -10.78 -34.24 -25.38
N LEU A 246 -9.88 -34.99 -24.75
CA LEU A 246 -8.53 -34.55 -24.41
C LEU A 246 -7.49 -35.54 -24.91
N ARG A 247 -6.41 -35.01 -25.46
CA ARG A 247 -5.22 -35.78 -25.81
C ARG A 247 -4.00 -35.18 -25.14
N ARG A 248 -3.29 -36.00 -24.37
CA ARG A 248 -2.02 -35.58 -23.77
C ARG A 248 -0.96 -35.39 -24.86
N ALA A 249 -0.43 -34.18 -24.96
CA ALA A 249 0.61 -33.82 -25.93
C ALA A 249 2.02 -34.03 -25.34
N ALA A 250 2.25 -33.62 -24.10
CA ALA A 250 3.55 -33.75 -23.44
C ALA A 250 3.44 -33.71 -21.89
N VAL A 251 4.48 -34.19 -21.20
CA VAL A 251 4.59 -34.20 -19.72
C VAL A 251 6.00 -33.80 -19.31
N PHE A 252 6.10 -32.94 -18.29
CA PHE A 252 7.33 -32.39 -17.75
C PHE A 252 7.27 -32.33 -16.21
N GLY A 253 7.60 -33.43 -15.54
CA GLY A 253 7.48 -33.49 -14.08
C GLY A 253 6.03 -33.34 -13.63
N SER A 254 5.71 -32.25 -12.93
CA SER A 254 4.34 -31.91 -12.50
C SER A 254 3.53 -31.15 -13.55
N ASP A 255 4.18 -30.67 -14.62
CA ASP A 255 3.52 -29.96 -15.69
C ASP A 255 3.07 -30.92 -16.80
N SER A 256 1.92 -30.67 -17.42
CA SER A 256 1.48 -31.44 -18.58
C SER A 256 0.69 -30.58 -19.57
N VAL A 257 0.85 -30.89 -20.85
CA VAL A 257 0.16 -30.19 -21.94
C VAL A 257 -0.89 -31.12 -22.54
N TRP A 258 -2.11 -30.62 -22.64
CA TRP A 258 -3.29 -31.34 -23.11
C TRP A 258 -3.90 -30.60 -24.28
N GLN A 259 -4.16 -31.29 -25.37
CA GLN A 259 -4.88 -30.76 -26.51
C GLN A 259 -6.37 -31.07 -26.36
N VAL A 260 -7.21 -30.08 -26.60
CA VAL A 260 -8.67 -30.22 -26.67
C VAL A 260 -9.04 -30.67 -28.09
N ILE A 261 -9.79 -31.78 -28.20
CA ILE A 261 -10.21 -32.41 -29.46
C ILE A 261 -11.71 -32.23 -29.63
#